data_AF-A0A8T2MSC4-F1
#
_entry.id   AF-A0A8T2MSC4-F1
#
_cell.length_a   1.000
_cell.length_b   1.000
_cell.length_c   1.000
_cell.angle_alpha   90.00
_cell.angle_beta   90.00
_cell.angle_gamma   90.00
#
_symmetry.space_group_name_H-M   'P 1'
#
loop_
_entity.id
_entity.type
_entity.pdbx_description
1 polymer ?
#
loop_
_entity_poly.entity_id
_entity_poly.type
_entity_poly.pdbx_seq_one_letter_code
_entity_poly.pdbx_strand_id
1 'polypeptide(L)'
;MIRRSFGASSHFAHLYYMEIQSGHPQSEYIRVSRSLSESEAKFVAERKVKIAKCLSANGINCEAASVPHIAVLGSGGGERAMVGLLGCLDQMGQDNLLDSTLYLCGVSGSTWSANFFCFSII
;
A
#
# COMPACT_ATOMS: atom_id res chain seq x y z
N MET A 1 10.21 35.38 -23.06
CA MET A 1 9.48 36.66 -22.84
C MET A 1 8.31 36.37 -21.89
N ILE A 2 8.50 36.56 -20.59
CA ILE A 2 7.52 36.18 -19.56
C ILE A 2 6.57 37.35 -19.37
N ARG A 3 5.32 37.22 -19.82
CA ARG A 3 4.25 38.16 -19.45
C ARG A 3 3.70 37.74 -18.09
N ARG A 4 3.93 38.55 -17.06
CA ARG A 4 3.27 38.44 -15.75
C ARG A 4 1.97 39.23 -15.81
N SER A 5 0.84 38.55 -15.63
CA SER A 5 -0.43 39.19 -15.29
C SER A 5 -0.66 38.98 -13.79
N PHE A 6 -0.87 40.07 -13.06
CA PHE A 6 -1.22 40.07 -11.64
C PHE A 6 -2.75 40.13 -11.50
N GLY A 7 -3.33 39.20 -10.76
CA GLY A 7 -4.72 39.22 -10.31
C GLY A 7 -4.79 38.59 -8.91
N ALA A 8 -5.39 39.31 -7.97
CA ALA A 8 -5.26 39.09 -6.53
C ALA A 8 -6.28 38.10 -5.94
N SER A 9 -5.89 37.53 -4.79
CA SER A 9 -6.73 37.00 -3.70
C SER A 9 -7.41 35.62 -3.85
N SER A 10 -6.72 34.59 -3.37
CA SER A 10 -7.17 33.80 -2.19
C SER A 10 -6.00 32.92 -1.73
N HIS A 11 -5.40 33.31 -0.62
CA HIS A 11 -4.19 32.72 -0.08
C HIS A 11 -4.41 31.28 0.40
N PHE A 12 -3.51 30.39 -0.03
CA PHE A 12 -2.93 29.25 0.72
C PHE A 12 -3.18 27.80 0.24
N ALA A 13 -4.02 27.49 -0.75
CA ALA A 13 -4.28 26.09 -1.13
C ALA A 13 -3.83 25.67 -2.54
N HIS A 14 -3.23 26.55 -3.35
CA HIS A 14 -3.08 26.30 -4.79
C HIS A 14 -1.66 25.92 -5.28
N LEU A 15 -0.70 25.67 -4.39
CA LEU A 15 0.72 25.57 -4.78
C LEU A 15 1.43 24.26 -4.37
N TYR A 16 0.86 23.08 -4.64
CA TYR A 16 1.67 21.84 -4.72
C TYR A 16 1.16 20.79 -5.73
N TYR A 17 0.20 21.12 -6.60
CA TYR A 17 -0.05 20.28 -7.77
C TYR A 17 0.92 20.68 -8.88
N MET A 18 2.13 20.11 -8.88
CA MET A 18 2.87 19.97 -10.12
C MET A 18 2.06 19.02 -11.01
N GLU A 19 1.29 19.58 -11.94
CA GLU A 19 0.93 18.85 -13.14
C GLU A 19 2.25 18.47 -13.83
N ILE A 20 2.64 17.20 -13.72
CA ILE A 20 3.71 16.66 -14.53
C ILE A 20 3.21 16.72 -15.98
N GLN A 21 3.57 17.81 -16.66
CA GLN A 21 3.28 17.97 -18.08
C GLN A 21 3.97 16.84 -18.83
N SER A 22 3.15 16.05 -19.52
CA SER A 22 3.47 14.91 -20.36
C SER A 22 4.23 15.32 -21.63
N GLY A 23 5.45 15.85 -21.45
CA GLY A 23 6.27 16.39 -22.55
C GLY A 23 7.77 16.16 -22.41
N HIS A 24 8.23 15.41 -21.41
CA HIS A 24 9.63 14.97 -21.34
C HIS A 24 9.75 13.54 -21.86
N PRO A 25 10.80 13.21 -22.63
CA PRO A 25 11.04 11.84 -23.06
C PRO A 25 11.09 10.96 -21.81
N GLN A 26 10.23 9.93 -21.80
CA GLN A 26 10.10 9.03 -20.68
C GLN A 26 11.45 8.32 -20.49
N SER A 27 12.11 8.60 -19.37
CA SER A 27 13.30 7.84 -18.96
C SER A 27 12.90 6.37 -18.80
N GLU A 28 13.69 5.45 -19.36
CA GLU A 28 13.50 4.00 -19.19
C GLU A 28 13.46 3.60 -17.69
N TYR A 29 14.09 4.41 -16.82
CA TYR A 29 14.23 4.15 -15.39
C TYR A 29 13.12 4.75 -14.53
N ILE A 30 12.31 5.69 -15.04
CA ILE A 30 11.34 6.44 -14.24
C ILE A 30 9.93 6.18 -14.77
N ARG A 31 9.14 5.43 -14.00
CA ARG A 31 7.72 5.24 -14.27
C ARG A 31 6.91 6.42 -13.73
N VAL A 32 6.31 7.19 -14.63
CA VAL A 32 5.34 8.24 -14.28
C VAL A 32 3.95 7.78 -14.70
N SER A 33 3.17 7.27 -13.75
CA SER A 33 1.77 6.89 -13.99
C SER A 33 0.99 6.92 -12.67
N ARG A 34 -0.32 7.11 -12.77
CA ARG A 34 -1.27 7.06 -11.64
C ARG A 34 -1.85 5.65 -11.43
N SER A 35 -1.59 4.70 -12.33
CA SER A 35 -2.01 3.31 -12.19
C SER A 35 -0.97 2.46 -11.46
N LEU A 36 -1.37 1.28 -10.98
CA LEU A 36 -0.45 0.27 -10.44
C LEU A 36 0.57 -0.18 -11.48
N SER A 37 1.74 -0.63 -11.04
CA SER A 37 2.66 -1.35 -11.93
C SER A 37 2.01 -2.65 -12.40
N GLU A 38 2.48 -3.19 -13.52
CA GLU A 38 1.99 -4.47 -14.02
C GLU A 38 2.24 -5.60 -13.00
N SER A 39 3.40 -5.59 -12.35
CA SER A 39 3.76 -6.54 -11.30
C SER A 39 2.81 -6.47 -10.10
N GLU A 40 2.45 -5.27 -9.65
CA GLU A 40 1.54 -5.09 -8.53
C GLU A 40 0.11 -5.49 -8.92
N ALA A 41 -0.36 -5.11 -10.13
CA ALA A 41 -1.68 -5.50 -10.61
C ALA A 41 -1.82 -7.04 -10.68
N LYS A 42 -0.78 -7.74 -11.16
CA LYS A 42 -0.72 -9.20 -11.18
C LYS A 42 -0.74 -9.78 -9.75
N PHE A 43 0.09 -9.25 -8.85
CA PHE A 43 0.09 -9.66 -7.44
C PHE A 43 -1.28 -9.50 -6.79
N VAL A 44 -1.96 -8.37 -6.99
CA VAL A 44 -3.30 -8.12 -6.45
C VAL A 44 -4.31 -9.14 -6.97
N ALA A 45 -4.30 -9.45 -8.26
CA ALA A 45 -5.20 -10.44 -8.85
C ALA A 45 -4.98 -11.84 -8.25
N GLU A 46 -3.72 -12.27 -8.12
CA GLU A 46 -3.37 -13.57 -7.53
C GLU A 46 -3.69 -13.64 -6.04
N ARG A 47 -3.39 -12.58 -5.28
CA ARG A 47 -3.62 -12.52 -3.83
C ARG A 47 -5.11 -12.50 -3.49
N LYS A 48 -5.96 -11.84 -4.31
CA LYS A 48 -7.42 -11.84 -4.11
C LYS A 48 -8.03 -13.24 -4.08
N VAL A 49 -7.49 -14.19 -4.85
CA VAL A 49 -7.94 -15.59 -4.82
C VAL A 49 -7.62 -16.25 -3.47
N LYS A 50 -6.45 -15.96 -2.89
CA LYS A 50 -6.08 -16.45 -1.55
C LYS A 50 -6.95 -15.82 -0.46
N ILE A 51 -7.18 -14.52 -0.54
CA ILE A 51 -8.03 -13.79 0.40
C ILE A 51 -9.47 -14.32 0.36
N ALA A 52 -10.05 -14.55 -0.83
CA ALA A 52 -11.39 -15.13 -0.96
C ALA A 52 -11.50 -16.47 -0.22
N LYS A 53 -10.51 -17.35 -0.39
CA LYS A 53 -10.46 -18.65 0.31
C LYS A 53 -10.38 -18.49 1.82
N CYS A 54 -9.52 -17.60 2.30
CA CYS A 54 -9.37 -17.30 3.73
C CYS A 54 -10.66 -16.73 4.33
N LEU A 55 -11.31 -15.78 3.64
CA LEU A 55 -12.57 -15.19 4.10
C LEU A 55 -13.70 -16.23 4.13
N SER A 56 -13.81 -17.09 3.10
CA SER A 56 -14.80 -18.17 3.09
C SER A 56 -14.58 -19.18 4.22
N ALA A 57 -13.33 -19.50 4.55
CA ALA A 57 -13.01 -20.35 5.70
C ALA A 57 -13.41 -19.72 7.05
N ASN A 58 -13.46 -18.39 7.11
CA ASN A 58 -13.92 -17.61 8.26
C ASN A 58 -15.43 -17.27 8.20
N GLY A 59 -16.20 -17.91 7.31
CA GLY A 59 -17.66 -17.72 7.20
C GLY A 59 -18.09 -16.50 6.40
N ILE A 60 -17.17 -15.80 5.72
CA ILE A 60 -17.44 -14.62 4.89
C ILE A 60 -17.32 -15.04 3.42
N ASN A 61 -18.44 -15.41 2.80
CA ASN A 61 -18.42 -15.82 1.40
C ASN A 61 -18.35 -14.59 0.46
N CYS A 62 -17.31 -14.51 -0.36
CA CYS A 62 -17.13 -13.45 -1.33
C CYS A 62 -16.48 -13.98 -2.62
N GLU A 63 -16.92 -13.48 -3.77
CA GLU A 63 -16.28 -13.79 -5.03
C GLU A 63 -14.98 -12.98 -5.19
N ALA A 64 -14.02 -13.49 -5.95
CA ALA A 64 -12.71 -12.81 -6.12
C ALA A 64 -12.85 -11.36 -6.61
N ALA A 65 -13.87 -11.04 -7.39
CA ALA A 65 -14.16 -9.68 -7.86
C ALA A 65 -14.64 -8.74 -6.73
N SER A 66 -15.32 -9.27 -5.71
CA SER A 66 -15.91 -8.53 -4.59
C SER A 66 -15.10 -8.62 -3.29
N VAL A 67 -13.98 -9.33 -3.29
CA VAL A 67 -13.04 -9.39 -2.15
C VAL A 67 -12.60 -7.97 -1.75
N PRO A 68 -12.74 -7.59 -0.46
CA PRO A 68 -12.27 -6.30 0.02
C PRO A 68 -10.74 -6.22 0.03
N HIS A 69 -10.22 -5.02 -0.19
CA HIS A 69 -8.79 -4.73 0.00
C HIS A 69 -8.53 -4.48 1.49
N ILE A 70 -7.94 -5.45 2.17
CA ILE A 70 -7.58 -5.35 3.59
C ILE A 70 -6.10 -5.02 3.72
N ALA A 71 -5.75 -3.99 4.47
CA ALA A 71 -4.39 -3.58 4.72
C ALA A 71 -4.09 -3.50 6.22
N VAL A 72 -2.90 -3.98 6.62
CA VAL A 72 -2.36 -3.86 7.98
C VAL A 72 -1.31 -2.75 7.99
N LEU A 73 -1.46 -1.81 8.93
CA LEU A 73 -0.65 -0.58 9.00
C LEU A 73 0.10 -0.51 10.34
N GLY A 74 1.42 -0.60 10.28
CA GLY A 74 2.32 -0.42 11.42
C GLY A 74 2.77 1.03 11.58
N SER A 75 2.63 1.59 12.78
CA SER A 75 3.09 2.93 13.11
C SER A 75 4.59 2.99 13.40
N GLY A 76 5.15 4.20 13.54
CA GLY A 76 6.51 4.40 13.99
C GLY A 76 6.65 4.32 15.53
N GLY A 77 7.87 4.10 16.00
CA GLY A 77 8.14 4.01 17.44
C GLY A 77 9.34 3.13 17.82
N GLY A 78 10.31 2.99 16.92
CA GLY A 78 11.48 2.14 17.13
C GLY A 78 11.11 0.70 17.50
N GLU A 79 11.86 0.13 18.43
CA GLU A 79 11.69 -1.27 18.87
C GLU A 79 10.30 -1.56 19.43
N ARG A 80 9.65 -0.61 20.10
CA ARG A 80 8.28 -0.81 20.61
C ARG A 80 7.29 -1.07 19.48
N ALA A 81 7.38 -0.30 18.40
CA ALA A 81 6.52 -0.49 17.23
C ALA A 81 6.85 -1.80 16.52
N MET A 82 8.13 -2.16 16.43
CA MET A 82 8.57 -3.44 15.88
C MET A 82 7.95 -4.62 16.63
N VAL A 83 8.16 -4.72 17.94
CA VAL A 83 7.66 -5.83 18.76
C VAL A 83 6.13 -5.87 18.78
N GLY A 84 5.48 -4.70 18.86
CA GLY A 84 4.02 -4.61 18.79
C GLY A 84 3.46 -5.16 17.48
N LEU A 85 3.99 -4.72 16.33
CA LEU A 85 3.55 -5.24 15.02
C LEU A 85 3.88 -6.73 14.87
N LEU A 86 5.04 -7.18 15.33
CA LEU A 86 5.43 -8.58 15.26
C LEU A 86 4.43 -9.47 16.00
N GLY A 87 4.05 -9.10 17.23
CA GLY A 87 3.05 -9.83 18.00
C GLY A 87 1.66 -9.81 17.35
N CYS A 88 1.25 -8.70 16.74
CA CYS A 88 -0.01 -8.63 16.00
C CYS A 88 -0.01 -9.59 14.80
N LEU A 89 1.07 -9.61 14.02
CA LEU A 89 1.16 -10.49 12.84
C LEU A 89 1.24 -11.97 13.23
N ASP A 90 1.92 -12.30 14.33
CA ASP A 90 1.95 -13.64 14.89
C ASP A 90 0.55 -14.12 15.28
N GLN A 91 -0.20 -13.31 16.05
CA GLN A 91 -1.58 -13.65 16.42
C GLN A 91 -2.50 -13.77 15.19
N MET A 92 -2.37 -12.87 14.20
CA MET A 92 -3.11 -12.98 12.94
C MET A 92 -2.80 -14.26 12.17
N GLY A 93 -1.57 -14.77 12.25
CA GLY A 93 -1.19 -16.06 11.69
C GLY A 93 -1.89 -17.21 12.41
N GLN A 94 -1.89 -17.20 13.75
CA GLN A 94 -2.56 -18.20 14.57
C GLN A 94 -4.08 -18.24 14.34
N ASP A 95 -4.69 -17.07 14.11
CA ASP A 95 -6.13 -16.94 13.86
C ASP A 95 -6.51 -17.20 12.38
N ASN A 96 -5.55 -17.56 11.52
CA ASN A 96 -5.73 -17.73 10.07
C ASN A 96 -6.29 -16.49 9.35
N LEU A 97 -5.98 -15.29 9.86
CA LEU A 97 -6.40 -14.00 9.32
C LEU A 97 -5.29 -13.32 8.51
N LEU A 98 -4.04 -13.74 8.65
CA LEU A 98 -2.94 -13.14 7.91
C LEU A 98 -3.13 -13.26 6.38
N ASP A 99 -3.72 -14.37 5.93
CA ASP A 99 -4.02 -14.60 4.52
C ASP A 99 -5.17 -13.76 3.96
N SER A 100 -5.97 -13.10 4.82
CA SER A 100 -6.97 -12.14 4.37
C SER A 100 -6.37 -10.78 4.04
N THR A 101 -5.09 -10.55 4.35
CA THR A 101 -4.41 -9.25 4.14
C THR A 101 -3.84 -9.15 2.72
N LEU A 102 -4.12 -8.02 2.06
CA LEU A 102 -3.59 -7.66 0.75
C LEU A 102 -2.29 -6.88 0.84
N TYR A 103 -2.22 -5.90 1.75
CA TYR A 103 -1.05 -5.05 1.94
C TYR A 103 -0.62 -5.03 3.41
N LEU A 104 0.68 -5.19 3.63
CA LEU A 104 1.32 -4.91 4.91
C LEU A 104 2.22 -3.69 4.71
N CYS A 105 1.94 -2.63 5.46
CA CYS A 105 2.73 -1.41 5.41
C CYS A 105 3.21 -1.05 6.81
N GLY A 106 4.35 -0.40 6.91
CA GLY A 106 4.90 0.04 8.18
C GLY A 106 5.91 1.16 7.98
N VAL A 107 5.99 2.06 8.94
CA VAL A 107 6.99 3.14 8.96
C VAL A 107 7.92 3.00 10.15
N SER A 108 9.16 3.47 10.01
CA SER A 108 10.16 3.49 11.09
C SER A 108 10.34 2.09 11.71
N GLY A 109 10.15 1.93 13.02
CA GLY A 109 10.33 0.67 13.72
C GLY A 109 9.49 -0.49 13.16
N SER A 110 8.26 -0.24 12.72
CA SER A 110 7.41 -1.27 12.10
C SER A 110 7.97 -1.81 10.78
N THR A 111 8.79 -1.02 10.08
CA THR A 111 9.45 -1.47 8.84
C THR A 111 10.39 -2.64 9.11
N TRP A 112 10.99 -2.74 10.30
CA TRP A 112 11.85 -3.86 10.68
C TRP A 112 11.07 -5.19 10.76
N SER A 113 9.88 -5.17 11.37
CA SER A 113 9.00 -6.35 11.43
C SER A 113 8.44 -6.72 10.08
N ALA A 114 7.99 -5.73 9.30
CA ALA A 114 7.48 -5.97 7.95
C ALA A 114 8.55 -6.61 7.05
N ASN A 115 9.81 -6.15 7.17
CA ASN A 115 10.94 -6.76 6.47
C ASN A 115 11.17 -8.22 6.91
N PHE A 116 11.22 -8.46 8.22
CA PHE A 116 11.40 -9.82 8.77
C PHE A 116 10.30 -10.79 8.30
N PHE A 117 9.04 -10.35 8.31
CA PHE A 117 7.89 -11.13 7.83
C PHE A 117 7.98 -11.40 6.31
N CYS A 118 8.37 -10.40 5.52
CA CYS A 118 8.51 -10.53 4.07
C CYS A 118 9.59 -11.55 3.67
N PHE A 119 10.66 -11.69 4.47
CA PHE A 119 11.71 -12.69 4.26
C PHE A 119 11.37 -14.09 4.79
N SER A 120 10.38 -14.21 5.69
CA SER A 120 10.07 -15.48 6.35
C SER A 120 8.86 -16.21 5.77
N ILE A 121 8.00 -15.53 4.99
CA ILE A 121 6.69 -16.05 4.54
C ILE A 121 6.43 -15.90 3.02
N ILE A 122 7.40 -15.40 2.24
CA ILE A 122 7.41 -15.52 0.76
C ILE A 122 8.45 -16.57 0.37
#